data_AF-A0AAV5RS66-F1
#
_entry.id   AF-A0AAV5RS66-F1
#
_cell.length_a   1.000
_cell.length_b   1.000
_cell.length_c   1.000
_cell.angle_alpha   90.00
_cell.angle_beta   90.00
_cell.angle_gamma   90.00
#
_symmetry.space_group_name_H-M   'P 1'
#
loop_
_entity.id
_entity.type
_entity.pdbx_description
1 polymer ?
#
loop_
_entity_poly.entity_id
_entity_poly.type
_entity_poly.pdbx_seq_one_letter_code
_entity_poly.pdbx_strand_id
1 'polypeptide(L)'
;MSTINHPRESANASDTLPDLYQLAKVRRQNAYIKSMNPNLVKRELLNHQLTIKEYHRDLSRHLASLERASSLQTNSMPSLSCFQSQPYINAEMRYLIFEFLICCHSRLSLTTSTLFQTFHLVDRYTSKFILKNTNYQLVALTCLWISAKFFDVKKNIPSGKVLENLCCLQYTTKQFVATEFQILQSLNWSVSSSPTPDAFIDMILFEKTLALSADKTLNVNEIKILSIMLCELCEFRPELAYRHAASARAQTATAVALMVEQFSQNGKWYKISGAHESFLDTLFEGAEIIPASFKLKYDESKLGKLAAFITKYKAEKAMNEYIASVIDGSACTTTSTNGGAPAPTCESSPSADAFDAKTDRKISNVGRRDVIMPLTPTTPVYLKKRYHEGAEGAEGGSAAGDAQPSPFKRACK
;
A
#
# COMPACT_ATOMS: atom_id res chain seq x y z
N MET A 1 24.95 70.77 48.77
CA MET A 1 24.28 69.49 49.10
C MET A 1 23.47 69.07 47.88
N SER A 2 23.92 68.00 47.24
CA SER A 2 23.38 67.44 46.00
C SER A 2 22.13 66.60 46.26
N THR A 3 21.06 66.83 45.50
CA THR A 3 19.98 65.86 45.32
C THR A 3 19.71 65.73 43.82
N ILE A 4 20.40 64.80 43.18
CA ILE A 4 20.08 64.34 41.83
C ILE A 4 19.37 62.99 41.99
N ASN A 5 18.07 62.99 41.67
CA ASN A 5 17.26 61.79 41.51
C ASN A 5 17.83 60.95 40.35
N HIS A 6 18.28 59.73 40.63
CA HIS A 6 18.42 58.69 39.62
C HIS A 6 17.12 57.86 39.60
N PRO A 7 16.34 57.86 38.51
CA PRO A 7 15.29 56.87 38.34
C PRO A 7 15.93 55.51 38.03
N ARG A 8 15.55 54.51 38.83
CA ARG A 8 15.82 53.09 38.55
C ARG A 8 14.94 52.68 37.36
N GLU A 9 15.51 52.59 36.18
CA GLU A 9 14.94 51.80 35.10
C GLU A 9 15.91 50.68 34.73
N SER A 10 15.73 49.53 35.38
CA SER A 10 16.23 48.26 34.88
C SER A 10 15.35 47.83 33.70
N ALA A 11 15.56 48.43 32.54
CA ALA A 11 15.04 47.88 31.29
C ALA A 11 15.89 46.65 30.95
N ASN A 12 15.33 45.47 31.18
CA ASN A 12 15.97 44.19 30.87
C ASN A 12 16.36 44.17 29.38
N ALA A 13 17.65 44.00 29.10
CA ALA A 13 18.21 43.90 27.75
C ALA A 13 17.77 42.63 26.97
N SER A 14 16.74 41.92 27.44
CA SER A 14 16.16 40.73 26.81
C SER A 14 15.05 41.04 25.80
N ASP A 15 14.46 42.23 25.82
CA ASP A 15 13.29 42.57 25.00
C ASP A 15 13.62 43.11 23.59
N THR A 16 14.90 43.28 23.26
CA THR A 16 15.35 43.81 21.95
C THR A 16 15.96 42.77 21.01
N LEU A 17 16.13 41.52 21.46
CA LEU A 17 16.65 40.46 20.61
C LEU A 17 15.51 39.85 19.76
N PRO A 18 15.67 39.78 18.42
CA PRO A 18 14.66 39.16 17.57
C PRO A 18 14.47 37.71 17.98
N ASP A 19 13.23 37.31 18.26
CA ASP A 19 12.89 35.93 18.58
C ASP A 19 13.17 35.03 17.35
N LEU A 20 14.33 34.37 17.39
CA LEU A 20 14.80 33.48 16.32
C LEU A 20 13.82 32.33 16.06
N TYR A 21 13.10 31.87 17.07
CA TYR A 21 12.10 30.83 16.93
C TYR A 21 10.91 31.34 16.11
N GLN A 22 10.42 32.55 16.40
CA GLN A 22 9.33 33.16 15.63
C GLN A 22 9.76 33.48 14.19
N LEU A 23 10.99 33.99 14.00
CA LEU A 23 11.53 34.23 12.67
C LEU A 23 11.65 32.94 11.85
N ALA A 24 12.14 31.85 12.45
CA ALA A 24 12.21 30.55 11.80
C ALA A 24 10.81 30.00 11.43
N LYS A 25 9.83 30.18 12.33
CA LYS A 25 8.43 29.82 12.09
C LYS A 25 7.83 30.59 10.90
N VAL A 26 8.01 31.90 10.85
CA VAL A 26 7.54 32.76 9.74
C VAL A 26 8.23 32.38 8.43
N ARG A 27 9.55 32.16 8.44
CA ARG A 27 10.29 31.69 7.25
C ARG A 27 9.74 30.36 6.73
N ARG A 28 9.46 29.41 7.62
CA ARG A 28 8.88 28.11 7.25
C ARG A 28 7.49 28.25 6.66
N GLN A 29 6.65 29.13 7.24
CA GLN A 29 5.31 29.40 6.72
C GLN A 29 5.36 30.07 5.33
N ASN A 30 6.23 31.06 5.15
CA ASN A 30 6.39 31.72 3.85
C ASN A 30 6.93 30.75 2.79
N ALA A 31 7.88 29.89 3.14
CA ALA A 31 8.35 28.82 2.27
C ALA A 31 7.24 27.83 1.94
N TYR A 32 6.39 27.47 2.92
CA TYR A 32 5.22 26.63 2.72
C TYR A 32 4.27 27.22 1.69
N ILE A 33 3.83 28.47 1.88
CA ILE A 33 2.90 29.17 0.99
C ILE A 33 3.47 29.27 -0.44
N LYS A 34 4.74 29.68 -0.58
CA LYS A 34 5.40 29.75 -1.90
C LYS A 34 5.44 28.39 -2.59
N SER A 35 5.63 27.32 -1.82
CA SER A 35 5.67 25.97 -2.33
C SER A 35 4.29 25.41 -2.75
N MET A 36 3.18 26.08 -2.37
CA MET A 36 1.82 25.77 -2.84
C MET A 36 1.49 26.40 -4.20
N ASN A 37 2.41 27.15 -4.83
CA ASN A 37 2.11 27.84 -6.08
C ASN A 37 1.64 26.83 -7.16
N PRO A 38 0.47 27.02 -7.78
CA PRO A 38 -0.11 26.03 -8.69
C PRO A 38 0.73 25.81 -9.94
N ASN A 39 1.41 26.84 -10.44
CA ASN A 39 2.32 26.71 -11.59
C ASN A 39 3.56 25.89 -11.23
N LEU A 40 4.08 26.04 -10.01
CA LEU A 40 5.17 25.22 -9.51
C LEU A 40 4.74 23.76 -9.40
N VAL A 41 3.60 23.49 -8.76
CA VAL A 41 3.04 22.13 -8.63
C VAL A 41 2.81 21.48 -9.99
N LYS A 42 2.23 22.21 -10.96
CA LYS A 42 2.02 21.71 -12.33
C LYS A 42 3.36 21.36 -13.01
N ARG A 43 4.37 22.20 -12.87
CA ARG A 43 5.71 21.97 -13.45
C ARG A 43 6.42 20.80 -12.78
N GLU A 44 6.35 20.68 -11.46
CA GLU A 44 6.89 19.56 -10.70
C GLU A 44 6.25 18.24 -11.15
N LEU A 45 4.92 18.21 -11.30
CA LEU A 45 4.18 17.04 -11.80
C LEU A 45 4.55 16.68 -13.24
N LEU A 46 4.66 17.67 -14.13
CA LEU A 46 5.06 17.45 -15.53
C LEU A 46 6.48 16.86 -15.59
N ASN A 47 7.43 17.47 -14.87
CA ASN A 47 8.80 16.99 -14.84
C ASN A 47 8.87 15.54 -14.33
N HIS A 48 8.14 15.27 -13.25
CA HIS A 48 8.01 13.94 -12.68
C HIS A 48 7.51 12.89 -13.70
N GLN A 49 6.47 13.23 -14.47
CA GLN A 49 5.96 12.35 -15.53
C GLN A 49 6.98 12.11 -16.65
N LEU A 50 7.72 13.14 -17.05
CA LEU A 50 8.77 13.01 -18.07
C LEU A 50 9.89 12.10 -17.58
N THR A 51 10.33 12.26 -16.34
CA THR A 51 11.35 11.42 -15.70
C THR A 51 10.87 9.96 -15.61
N ILE A 52 9.64 9.70 -15.16
CA ILE A 52 9.12 8.32 -15.17
C ILE A 52 9.07 7.78 -16.61
N LYS A 53 8.60 8.57 -17.57
CA LYS A 53 8.52 8.11 -18.97
C LYS A 53 9.88 7.72 -19.53
N GLU A 54 10.94 8.42 -19.16
CA GLU A 54 12.31 8.07 -19.53
C GLU A 54 12.77 6.78 -18.84
N TYR A 55 12.64 6.69 -17.52
CA TYR A 55 13.25 5.62 -16.72
C TYR A 55 12.35 4.42 -16.41
N HIS A 56 11.07 4.41 -16.82
CA HIS A 56 10.12 3.37 -16.39
C HIS A 56 10.60 1.95 -16.71
N ARG A 57 11.20 1.74 -17.89
CA ARG A 57 11.72 0.41 -18.28
C ARG A 57 12.88 -0.04 -17.40
N ASP A 58 13.75 0.90 -17.03
CA ASP A 58 14.89 0.62 -16.16
C ASP A 58 14.42 0.34 -14.73
N LEU A 59 13.45 1.12 -14.23
CA LEU A 59 12.81 0.89 -12.94
C LEU A 59 12.11 -0.47 -12.87
N SER A 60 11.26 -0.80 -13.85
CA SER A 60 10.60 -2.12 -13.91
C SER A 60 11.61 -3.27 -13.95
N ARG A 61 12.68 -3.15 -14.76
CA ARG A 61 13.75 -4.15 -14.82
C ARG A 61 14.51 -4.27 -13.49
N HIS A 62 14.77 -3.16 -12.83
CA HIS A 62 15.45 -3.12 -11.54
C HIS A 62 14.59 -3.74 -10.42
N LEU A 63 13.30 -3.41 -10.35
CA LEU A 63 12.40 -4.01 -9.36
C LEU A 63 12.29 -5.53 -9.56
N ALA A 64 12.18 -5.99 -10.81
CA ALA A 64 12.18 -7.41 -11.12
C ALA A 64 13.52 -8.10 -10.79
N SER A 65 14.65 -7.42 -10.96
CA SER A 65 15.96 -7.99 -10.59
C SER A 65 16.14 -8.07 -9.08
N LEU A 66 15.68 -7.07 -8.33
CA LEU A 66 15.67 -7.07 -6.86
C LEU A 66 14.80 -8.20 -6.30
N GLU A 67 13.60 -8.41 -6.86
CA GLU A 67 12.72 -9.50 -6.43
C GLU A 67 13.36 -10.87 -6.68
N ARG A 68 13.95 -11.08 -7.87
CA ARG A 68 14.69 -12.31 -8.18
C ARG A 68 15.88 -12.51 -7.25
N ALA A 69 16.69 -11.47 -7.00
CA ALA A 69 17.81 -11.54 -6.08
C ALA A 69 17.36 -11.89 -4.65
N SER A 70 16.23 -11.34 -4.21
CA SER A 70 15.62 -11.67 -2.92
C SER A 70 15.16 -13.12 -2.83
N SER A 71 14.58 -13.70 -3.88
CA SER A 71 14.19 -15.12 -3.88
C SER A 71 15.37 -16.08 -3.76
N LEU A 72 16.56 -15.69 -4.23
CA LEU A 72 17.77 -16.50 -4.16
C LEU A 72 18.47 -16.38 -2.80
N GLN A 73 18.26 -15.27 -2.09
CA GLN A 73 18.80 -15.08 -0.76
C GLN A 73 17.95 -15.81 0.28
N THR A 74 18.49 -16.91 0.80
CA THR A 74 17.88 -17.70 1.90
C THR A 74 17.47 -16.86 3.11
N ASN A 75 18.10 -15.71 3.29
CA ASN A 75 17.87 -14.81 4.40
C ASN A 75 16.82 -13.72 4.15
N SER A 76 16.29 -13.56 2.93
CA SER A 76 15.43 -12.44 2.52
C SER A 76 13.93 -12.77 2.56
N MET A 77 13.56 -14.00 2.16
CA MET A 77 12.14 -14.39 2.05
C MET A 77 11.61 -15.06 3.33
N PRO A 78 10.38 -14.74 3.74
CA PRO A 78 9.74 -15.44 4.83
C PRO A 78 9.31 -16.85 4.37
N SER A 79 9.28 -17.81 5.31
CA SER A 79 8.93 -19.20 5.05
C SER A 79 7.68 -19.59 5.83
N LEU A 80 6.68 -20.12 5.11
CA LEU A 80 5.40 -20.55 5.69
C LEU A 80 5.59 -21.73 6.63
N SER A 81 6.42 -22.71 6.26
CA SER A 81 6.69 -23.88 7.10
C SER A 81 7.36 -23.49 8.42
N CYS A 82 8.30 -22.53 8.37
CA CYS A 82 8.94 -22.01 9.58
C CYS A 82 7.95 -21.25 10.46
N PHE A 83 7.03 -20.48 9.87
CA PHE A 83 5.98 -19.80 10.62
C PHE A 83 5.01 -20.81 11.27
N GLN A 84 4.58 -21.83 10.55
CA GLN A 84 3.71 -22.90 11.05
C GLN A 84 4.37 -23.75 12.15
N SER A 85 5.71 -23.87 12.17
CA SER A 85 6.44 -24.58 13.23
C SER A 85 6.56 -23.82 14.55
N GLN A 86 6.02 -22.60 14.64
CA GLN A 86 6.15 -21.79 15.85
C GLN A 86 5.34 -22.38 17.02
N PRO A 87 5.95 -22.52 18.22
CA PRO A 87 5.28 -23.13 19.36
C PRO A 87 4.32 -22.18 20.11
N TYR A 88 4.48 -20.86 19.98
CA TYR A 88 3.75 -19.88 20.78
C TYR A 88 2.90 -18.89 19.97
N ILE A 89 2.94 -18.95 18.64
CA ILE A 89 2.15 -18.07 17.76
C ILE A 89 1.46 -18.92 16.70
N ASN A 90 0.27 -18.50 16.28
CA ASN A 90 -0.54 -19.17 15.26
C ASN A 90 -1.01 -18.15 14.20
N ALA A 91 -1.70 -18.64 13.16
CA ALA A 91 -2.20 -17.80 12.07
C ALA A 91 -3.24 -16.76 12.54
N GLU A 92 -4.09 -17.09 13.51
CA GLU A 92 -5.07 -16.15 14.09
C GLU A 92 -4.38 -15.00 14.82
N MET A 93 -3.31 -15.28 15.57
CA MET A 93 -2.52 -14.24 16.23
C MET A 93 -1.83 -13.33 15.21
N ARG A 94 -1.34 -13.88 14.09
CA ARG A 94 -0.79 -13.07 12.99
C ARG A 94 -1.86 -12.14 12.41
N TYR A 95 -3.07 -12.64 12.19
CA TYR A 95 -4.21 -11.83 11.75
C TYR A 95 -4.48 -10.67 12.72
N LEU A 96 -4.56 -10.94 14.03
CA LEU A 96 -4.78 -9.91 15.06
C LEU A 96 -3.63 -8.88 15.12
N ILE A 97 -2.38 -9.31 14.94
CA ILE A 97 -1.24 -8.39 14.88
C ILE A 97 -1.30 -7.51 13.63
N PHE A 98 -1.71 -8.05 12.48
CA PHE A 98 -1.83 -7.28 11.25
C PHE A 98 -2.98 -6.27 11.33
N GLU A 99 -4.12 -6.64 11.94
CA GLU A 99 -5.21 -5.73 12.30
C GLU A 99 -4.70 -4.55 13.15
N PHE A 100 -3.95 -4.85 14.21
CA PHE A 100 -3.35 -3.85 15.08
C PHE A 100 -2.38 -2.92 14.31
N LEU A 101 -1.54 -3.48 13.44
CA LEU A 101 -0.59 -2.72 12.64
C LEU A 101 -1.27 -1.76 11.67
N ILE A 102 -2.37 -2.15 11.01
CA ILE A 102 -3.14 -1.24 10.14
C ILE A 102 -3.75 -0.11 10.95
N CYS A 103 -4.28 -0.39 12.14
CA CYS A 103 -4.81 0.63 13.02
C CYS A 103 -3.74 1.65 13.43
N CYS A 104 -2.56 1.18 13.84
CA CYS A 104 -1.43 2.03 14.18
C CYS A 104 -0.92 2.83 12.97
N HIS A 105 -0.75 2.19 11.82
CA HIS A 105 -0.33 2.80 10.58
C HIS A 105 -1.25 3.96 10.16
N SER A 106 -2.56 3.72 10.20
CA SER A 106 -3.58 4.71 9.85
C SER A 106 -3.59 5.88 10.82
N ARG A 107 -3.50 5.61 12.13
CA ARG A 107 -3.39 6.65 13.18
C ARG A 107 -2.16 7.53 13.04
N LEU A 108 -1.05 6.97 12.55
CA LEU A 108 0.20 7.68 12.34
C LEU A 108 0.29 8.34 10.95
N SER A 109 -0.68 8.10 10.07
CA SER A 109 -0.71 8.62 8.68
C SER A 109 0.59 8.33 7.92
N LEU A 110 1.09 7.09 8.06
CA LEU A 110 2.31 6.63 7.40
C LEU A 110 2.04 6.24 5.94
N THR A 111 3.09 6.17 5.13
CA THR A 111 2.98 5.77 3.71
C THR A 111 2.64 4.29 3.55
N THR A 112 2.01 3.93 2.42
CA THR A 112 1.65 2.53 2.13
C THR A 112 2.87 1.62 2.06
N SER A 113 3.99 2.10 1.50
CA SER A 113 5.25 1.34 1.43
C SER A 113 5.75 0.95 2.83
N THR A 114 5.59 1.84 3.82
CA THR A 114 5.88 1.55 5.23
C THR A 114 5.09 0.35 5.74
N LEU A 115 3.80 0.25 5.41
CA LEU A 115 2.95 -0.87 5.87
C LEU A 115 3.37 -2.20 5.25
N PHE A 116 3.52 -2.26 3.93
CA PHE A 116 3.95 -3.49 3.26
C PHE A 116 5.32 -3.96 3.75
N GLN A 117 6.25 -3.01 3.92
CA GLN A 117 7.54 -3.33 4.49
C GLN A 117 7.41 -3.87 5.93
N THR A 118 6.50 -3.32 6.72
CA THR A 118 6.27 -3.76 8.10
C THR A 118 5.83 -5.21 8.13
N PHE A 119 4.83 -5.58 7.33
CA PHE A 119 4.35 -6.97 7.23
C PHE A 119 5.47 -7.92 6.82
N HIS A 120 6.24 -7.53 5.80
CA HIS A 120 7.38 -8.34 5.34
C HIS A 120 8.44 -8.51 6.43
N LEU A 121 8.77 -7.47 7.19
CA LEU A 121 9.72 -7.56 8.31
C LEU A 121 9.21 -8.46 9.44
N VAL A 122 7.93 -8.38 9.78
CA VAL A 122 7.32 -9.22 10.83
C VAL A 122 7.36 -10.70 10.43
N ASP A 123 6.96 -11.02 9.20
CA ASP A 123 6.96 -12.39 8.71
C ASP A 123 8.39 -12.93 8.60
N ARG A 124 9.33 -12.11 8.13
CA ARG A 124 10.75 -12.50 8.05
C ARG A 124 11.38 -12.74 9.42
N TYR A 125 11.01 -11.96 10.43
CA TYR A 125 11.49 -12.15 11.80
C TYR A 125 10.90 -13.42 12.42
N THR A 126 9.59 -13.63 12.28
CA THR A 126 8.89 -14.82 12.81
C THR A 126 9.25 -16.12 12.08
N SER A 127 9.72 -16.07 10.84
CA SER A 127 10.28 -17.26 10.18
C SER A 127 11.66 -17.68 10.70
N LYS A 128 12.39 -16.80 11.39
CA LYS A 128 13.76 -17.09 11.85
C LYS A 128 13.89 -17.33 13.35
N PHE A 129 13.05 -16.67 14.16
CA PHE A 129 13.16 -16.71 15.61
C PHE A 129 11.87 -17.21 16.23
N ILE A 130 12.02 -18.00 17.30
CA ILE A 130 10.89 -18.41 18.12
C ILE A 130 10.42 -17.19 18.92
N LEU A 131 9.21 -16.74 18.64
CA LEU A 131 8.63 -15.54 19.25
C LEU A 131 7.56 -15.94 20.28
N LYS A 132 7.67 -15.40 21.49
CA LYS A 132 6.61 -15.55 22.51
C LYS A 132 5.44 -14.63 22.18
N ASN A 133 4.22 -15.10 22.42
CA ASN A 133 2.99 -14.34 22.27
C ASN A 133 3.03 -12.97 22.98
N THR A 134 3.59 -12.89 24.19
CA THR A 134 3.69 -11.66 24.99
C THR A 134 4.53 -10.57 24.35
N ASN A 135 5.43 -10.92 23.42
CA ASN A 135 6.35 -9.98 22.79
C ASN A 135 5.97 -9.71 21.32
N TYR A 136 4.91 -10.35 20.81
CA TYR A 136 4.57 -10.26 19.41
C TYR A 136 4.19 -8.83 19.01
N GLN A 137 3.40 -8.16 19.84
CA GLN A 137 3.03 -6.75 19.63
C GLN A 137 4.25 -5.81 19.67
N LEU A 138 5.18 -6.03 20.61
CA LEU A 138 6.42 -5.25 20.71
C LEU A 138 7.24 -5.37 19.42
N VAL A 139 7.49 -6.60 18.95
CA VAL A 139 8.23 -6.85 17.71
C VAL A 139 7.52 -6.22 16.51
N ALA A 140 6.21 -6.43 16.39
CA ALA A 140 5.43 -5.90 15.28
C ALA A 140 5.48 -4.36 15.21
N LEU A 141 5.23 -3.67 16.33
CA LEU A 141 5.27 -2.22 16.34
C LEU A 141 6.71 -1.67 16.17
N THR A 142 7.71 -2.43 16.60
CA THR A 142 9.12 -2.09 16.32
C THR A 142 9.45 -2.22 14.84
N CYS A 143 8.95 -3.26 14.15
CA CYS A 143 9.07 -3.37 12.70
C CYS A 143 8.42 -2.17 12.00
N LEU A 144 7.24 -1.72 12.46
CA LEU A 144 6.58 -0.53 11.92
C LEU A 144 7.44 0.72 12.10
N TRP A 145 8.09 0.85 13.24
CA TRP A 145 8.98 1.97 13.53
C TRP A 145 10.23 1.97 12.64
N ILE A 146 10.85 0.81 12.41
CA ILE A 146 11.98 0.65 11.48
C ILE A 146 11.54 1.03 10.06
N SER A 147 10.41 0.49 9.59
CA SER A 147 9.88 0.79 8.26
C SER A 147 9.56 2.28 8.09
N ALA A 148 8.99 2.93 9.11
CA ALA A 148 8.72 4.36 9.10
C ALA A 148 10.01 5.20 9.03
N LYS A 149 11.10 4.77 9.68
CA LYS A 149 12.41 5.42 9.53
C LYS A 149 12.99 5.28 8.13
N PHE A 150 12.60 4.25 7.39
CA PHE A 150 13.11 3.96 6.06
C PHE A 150 12.36 4.69 4.95
N PHE A 151 11.02 4.66 4.97
CA PHE A 151 10.18 5.19 3.88
C PHE A 151 9.57 6.57 4.16
N ASP A 152 9.31 6.91 5.42
CA ASP A 152 8.54 8.08 5.78
C ASP A 152 9.38 9.33 6.01
N VAL A 153 8.75 10.50 5.84
CA VAL A 153 9.42 11.78 6.08
C VAL A 153 9.70 11.93 7.56
N LYS A 154 10.89 12.45 7.93
CA LYS A 154 11.34 12.61 9.32
C LYS A 154 10.32 13.22 10.30
N LYS A 155 9.42 14.09 9.81
CA LYS A 155 8.35 14.71 10.62
C LYS A 155 7.20 13.76 11.01
N ASN A 156 6.98 12.70 10.23
CA ASN A 156 5.92 11.72 10.43
C ASN A 156 6.39 10.51 11.24
N ILE A 157 7.70 10.34 11.42
CA ILE A 157 8.26 9.22 12.18
C ILE A 157 7.82 9.34 13.65
N PRO A 158 7.17 8.32 14.23
CA PRO A 158 6.72 8.36 15.61
C PRO A 158 7.91 8.40 16.58
N SER A 159 7.75 9.18 17.65
CA SER A 159 8.69 9.17 18.78
C SER A 159 8.44 7.95 19.68
N GLY A 160 9.45 7.56 20.48
CA GLY A 160 9.31 6.41 21.41
C GLY A 160 8.09 6.51 22.32
N LYS A 161 7.79 7.68 22.87
CA LYS A 161 6.60 7.92 23.70
C LYS A 161 5.27 7.66 22.97
N VAL A 162 5.22 7.96 21.66
CA VAL A 162 4.03 7.66 20.85
C VAL A 162 3.86 6.15 20.70
N LEU A 163 4.95 5.40 20.52
CA LEU A 163 4.91 3.94 20.45
C LEU A 163 4.46 3.31 21.78
N GLU A 164 4.97 3.80 22.91
CA GLU A 164 4.51 3.36 24.24
C GLU A 164 2.99 3.56 24.38
N ASN A 165 2.47 4.72 23.98
CA ASN A 165 1.04 5.01 24.04
C ASN A 165 0.20 4.09 23.12
N LEU A 166 0.71 3.71 21.95
CA LEU A 166 0.02 2.80 21.04
C LEU A 166 -0.12 1.38 21.62
N CYS A 167 0.81 0.96 22.48
CA CYS A 167 0.72 -0.31 23.22
C CYS A 167 0.20 -0.13 24.65
N CYS A 168 -0.57 0.93 24.94
CA CYS A 168 -1.13 1.19 26.26
C CYS A 168 -0.10 1.14 27.41
N LEU A 169 1.12 1.62 27.16
CA LEU A 169 2.26 1.64 28.10
C LEU A 169 2.71 0.25 28.59
N GLN A 170 2.36 -0.83 27.87
CA GLN A 170 2.81 -2.18 28.19
C GLN A 170 4.33 -2.35 28.04
N TYR A 171 4.94 -1.58 27.14
CA TYR A 171 6.37 -1.61 26.85
C TYR A 171 7.01 -0.24 27.02
N THR A 172 8.31 -0.23 27.34
CA THR A 172 9.10 1.00 27.49
C THR A 172 9.90 1.31 26.23
N THR A 173 10.26 2.58 26.02
CA THR A 173 11.09 3.04 24.90
C THR A 173 12.42 2.30 24.86
N LYS A 174 12.98 1.93 26.03
CA LYS A 174 14.21 1.14 26.11
C LYS A 174 14.03 -0.26 25.51
N GLN A 175 12.88 -0.89 25.73
CA GLN A 175 12.56 -2.18 25.12
C GLN A 175 12.42 -2.03 23.60
N PHE A 176 11.72 -1.00 23.10
CA PHE A 176 11.65 -0.72 21.66
C PHE A 176 13.03 -0.56 21.01
N VAL A 177 13.94 0.19 21.65
CA VAL A 177 15.30 0.38 21.12
C VAL A 177 16.10 -0.93 21.14
N ALA A 178 15.98 -1.72 22.20
CA ALA A 178 16.66 -3.02 22.28
C ALA A 178 16.13 -3.99 21.22
N THR A 179 14.81 -4.08 21.05
CA THR A 179 14.17 -4.91 20.04
C THR A 179 14.50 -4.42 18.63
N GLU A 180 14.58 -3.11 18.39
CA GLU A 180 14.99 -2.54 17.10
C GLU A 180 16.38 -3.03 16.71
N PHE A 181 17.33 -2.94 17.63
CA PHE A 181 18.68 -3.41 17.40
C PHE A 181 18.73 -4.91 17.10
N GLN A 182 18.00 -5.73 17.87
CA GLN A 182 17.90 -7.17 17.63
C GLN A 182 17.31 -7.51 16.25
N ILE A 183 16.24 -6.82 15.86
CA ILE A 183 15.62 -7.00 14.53
C ILE A 183 16.65 -6.63 13.46
N LEU A 184 17.29 -5.46 13.53
CA LEU A 184 18.26 -5.04 12.51
C LEU A 184 19.46 -5.99 12.40
N GLN A 185 19.98 -6.48 13.53
CA GLN A 185 21.03 -7.49 13.54
C GLN A 185 20.57 -8.78 12.84
N SER A 186 19.36 -9.25 13.14
CA SER A 186 18.80 -10.47 12.54
C SER A 186 18.59 -10.39 11.03
N LEU A 187 18.42 -9.18 10.52
CA LEU A 187 18.22 -8.88 9.10
C LEU A 187 19.55 -8.58 8.39
N ASN A 188 20.69 -8.62 9.09
CA ASN A 188 21.99 -8.14 8.61
C ASN A 188 21.91 -6.72 8.04
N TRP A 189 21.14 -5.84 8.70
CA TRP A 189 20.89 -4.45 8.27
C TRP A 189 20.22 -4.31 6.90
N SER A 190 19.77 -5.41 6.30
CA SER A 190 19.05 -5.42 5.03
C SER A 190 17.55 -5.25 5.29
N VAL A 191 17.11 -4.01 5.42
CA VAL A 191 15.70 -3.67 5.70
C VAL A 191 14.85 -3.89 4.44
N SER A 192 15.16 -3.21 3.34
CA SER A 192 14.40 -3.25 2.08
C SER A 192 15.03 -4.19 1.06
N SER A 193 15.16 -5.47 1.38
CA SER A 193 15.72 -6.47 0.44
C SER A 193 14.75 -6.80 -0.70
N SER A 194 13.46 -6.87 -0.42
CA SER A 194 12.41 -7.12 -1.41
C SER A 194 11.72 -5.82 -1.80
N PRO A 195 11.33 -5.64 -3.07
CA PRO A 195 10.47 -4.53 -3.45
C PRO A 195 9.08 -4.70 -2.85
N THR A 196 8.41 -3.57 -2.57
CA THR A 196 7.05 -3.54 -2.04
C THR A 196 6.01 -3.62 -3.17
N PRO A 197 4.82 -4.20 -2.93
CA PRO A 197 3.78 -4.34 -3.95
C PRO A 197 3.30 -3.02 -4.56
N ASP A 198 3.29 -1.93 -3.79
CA ASP A 198 2.88 -0.61 -4.26
C ASP A 198 3.78 -0.07 -5.38
N ALA A 199 5.09 -0.33 -5.30
CA ALA A 199 6.02 0.04 -6.37
C ALA A 199 5.70 -0.67 -7.69
N PHE A 200 5.32 -1.95 -7.64
CA PHE A 200 4.89 -2.69 -8.83
C PHE A 200 3.55 -2.19 -9.37
N ILE A 201 2.58 -1.90 -8.49
CA ILE A 201 1.27 -1.34 -8.89
C ILE A 201 1.49 -0.05 -9.70
N ASP A 202 2.38 0.83 -9.25
CA ASP A 202 2.64 2.09 -9.96
C ASP A 202 3.20 1.88 -11.36
N MET A 203 4.15 0.96 -11.51
CA MET A 203 4.73 0.64 -12.80
C MET A 203 3.69 0.06 -13.76
N ILE A 204 2.88 -0.88 -13.26
CA ILE A 204 1.81 -1.53 -14.05
C ILE A 204 0.76 -0.51 -14.47
N LEU A 205 0.33 0.36 -13.56
CA LEU A 205 -0.64 1.41 -13.87
C LEU A 205 -0.09 2.44 -14.85
N PHE A 206 1.19 2.80 -14.73
CA PHE A 206 1.84 3.69 -15.68
C PHE A 206 1.83 3.10 -17.10
N GLU A 207 2.27 1.85 -17.25
CA GLU A 207 2.27 1.15 -18.54
C GLU A 207 0.86 1.00 -19.12
N LYS A 208 -0.12 0.61 -18.29
CA LYS A 208 -1.52 0.51 -18.71
C LYS A 208 -2.11 1.87 -19.09
N THR A 209 -1.79 2.94 -18.37
CA THR A 209 -2.28 4.29 -18.70
C THR A 209 -1.71 4.80 -20.03
N LEU A 210 -0.45 4.48 -20.34
CA LEU A 210 0.13 4.76 -21.66
C LEU A 210 -0.65 4.04 -22.78
N ALA A 211 -1.04 2.79 -22.55
CA ALA A 211 -1.80 1.99 -23.51
C ALA A 211 -3.30 2.38 -23.61
N LEU A 212 -3.92 2.76 -22.50
CA LEU A 212 -5.36 3.05 -22.35
C LEU A 212 -5.72 4.53 -22.57
N SER A 213 -4.80 5.34 -23.09
CA SER A 213 -4.97 6.79 -23.33
C SER A 213 -6.17 7.20 -24.21
N ALA A 214 -6.96 6.23 -24.69
CA ALA A 214 -8.19 6.42 -25.44
C ALA A 214 -9.49 6.39 -24.60
N ASP A 215 -9.54 5.71 -23.45
CA ASP A 215 -10.79 5.48 -22.70
C ASP A 215 -10.90 6.42 -21.49
N LYS A 216 -11.68 7.50 -21.63
CA LYS A 216 -11.84 8.58 -20.62
C LYS A 216 -12.63 8.19 -19.37
N THR A 217 -13.08 6.95 -19.25
CA THR A 217 -14.03 6.51 -18.20
C THR A 217 -13.35 5.98 -16.94
N LEU A 218 -12.10 5.51 -17.03
CA LEU A 218 -11.45 4.83 -15.91
C LEU A 218 -10.69 5.81 -15.00
N ASN A 219 -11.09 5.88 -13.72
CA ASN A 219 -10.38 6.66 -12.72
C ASN A 219 -9.16 5.89 -12.19
N VAL A 220 -7.97 6.23 -12.68
CA VAL A 220 -6.71 5.57 -12.30
C VAL A 220 -6.42 5.64 -10.79
N ASN A 221 -6.86 6.70 -10.10
CA ASN A 221 -6.70 6.79 -8.65
C ASN A 221 -7.53 5.76 -7.91
N GLU A 222 -8.78 5.55 -8.33
CA GLU A 222 -9.66 4.55 -7.74
C GLU A 222 -9.09 3.16 -7.95
N ILE A 223 -8.65 2.84 -9.17
CA ILE A 223 -8.03 1.55 -9.49
C ILE A 223 -6.80 1.33 -8.60
N LYS A 224 -5.95 2.35 -8.42
CA LYS A 224 -4.77 2.24 -7.58
C LYS A 224 -5.11 1.97 -6.11
N ILE A 225 -6.08 2.70 -5.55
CA ILE A 225 -6.49 2.50 -4.15
C ILE A 225 -7.08 1.10 -3.97
N LEU A 226 -7.90 0.65 -4.92
CA LEU A 226 -8.44 -0.72 -4.95
C LEU A 226 -7.32 -1.77 -5.07
N SER A 227 -6.32 -1.57 -5.94
CA SER A 227 -5.16 -2.46 -6.07
C SER A 227 -4.39 -2.57 -4.76
N ILE A 228 -4.14 -1.43 -4.10
CA ILE A 228 -3.45 -1.40 -2.80
C ILE A 228 -4.27 -2.15 -1.76
N MET A 229 -5.57 -1.87 -1.67
CA MET A 229 -6.46 -2.53 -0.72
C MET A 229 -6.49 -4.05 -0.92
N LEU A 230 -6.58 -4.52 -2.16
CA LEU A 230 -6.51 -5.95 -2.49
C LEU A 230 -5.16 -6.56 -2.11
N CYS A 231 -4.04 -5.88 -2.39
CA CYS A 231 -2.72 -6.34 -1.95
C CYS A 231 -2.62 -6.41 -0.42
N GLU A 232 -3.17 -5.42 0.31
CA GLU A 232 -3.21 -5.45 1.77
C GLU A 232 -4.04 -6.62 2.30
N LEU A 233 -5.19 -6.92 1.69
CA LEU A 233 -5.98 -8.12 2.02
C LEU A 233 -5.21 -9.42 1.78
N CYS A 234 -4.39 -9.47 0.72
CA CYS A 234 -3.55 -10.64 0.45
C CYS A 234 -2.53 -10.89 1.55
N GLU A 235 -2.03 -9.85 2.22
CA GLU A 235 -1.08 -10.00 3.33
C GLU A 235 -1.72 -10.66 4.56
N PHE A 236 -3.04 -10.55 4.76
CA PHE A 236 -3.75 -11.24 5.83
C PHE A 236 -3.82 -12.76 5.64
N ARG A 237 -3.66 -13.24 4.41
CA ARG A 237 -3.68 -14.68 4.08
C ARG A 237 -2.26 -15.21 3.98
N PRO A 238 -1.77 -16.01 4.95
CA PRO A 238 -0.41 -16.55 4.90
C PRO A 238 -0.13 -17.35 3.63
N GLU A 239 -1.10 -18.16 3.18
CA GLU A 239 -0.94 -18.95 1.95
C GLU A 239 -0.61 -18.08 0.73
N LEU A 240 -1.31 -16.95 0.57
CA LEU A 240 -1.04 -16.03 -0.53
C LEU A 240 0.23 -15.22 -0.30
N ALA A 241 0.45 -14.77 0.94
CA ALA A 241 1.53 -13.86 1.26
C ALA A 241 2.92 -14.49 1.14
N TYR A 242 3.04 -15.78 1.48
CA TYR A 242 4.31 -16.50 1.44
C TYR A 242 4.54 -17.20 0.09
N ARG A 243 3.48 -17.64 -0.61
CA ARG A 243 3.61 -18.36 -1.89
C ARG A 243 3.86 -17.45 -3.08
N HIS A 244 3.25 -16.26 -3.10
CA HIS A 244 3.33 -15.36 -4.25
C HIS A 244 4.27 -14.19 -3.99
N ALA A 245 5.10 -13.89 -4.99
CA ALA A 245 5.97 -12.73 -4.96
C ALA A 245 5.16 -11.41 -5.02
N ALA A 246 5.79 -10.29 -4.63
CA ALA A 246 5.14 -8.98 -4.59
C ALA A 246 4.64 -8.54 -5.98
N SER A 247 5.40 -8.83 -7.04
CA SER A 247 5.02 -8.53 -8.42
C SER A 247 3.76 -9.27 -8.86
N ALA A 248 3.67 -10.57 -8.58
CA ALA A 248 2.53 -11.40 -8.92
C ALA A 248 1.26 -10.91 -8.21
N ARG A 249 1.36 -10.61 -6.90
CA ARG A 249 0.25 -10.05 -6.12
C ARG A 249 -0.19 -8.69 -6.65
N ALA A 250 0.75 -7.80 -6.97
CA ALA A 250 0.46 -6.50 -7.55
C ALA A 250 -0.23 -6.60 -8.93
N GLN A 251 0.19 -7.56 -9.76
CA GLN A 251 -0.39 -7.78 -11.09
C GLN A 251 -1.82 -8.31 -11.01
N THR A 252 -2.07 -9.33 -10.18
CA THR A 252 -3.41 -9.89 -9.99
C THR A 252 -4.33 -8.86 -9.33
N ALA A 253 -3.89 -8.20 -8.26
CA ALA A 253 -4.66 -7.16 -7.58
C ALA A 253 -5.03 -6.02 -8.53
N THR A 254 -4.12 -5.59 -9.40
CA THR A 254 -4.41 -4.52 -10.38
C THR A 254 -5.34 -4.97 -11.49
N ALA A 255 -5.26 -6.22 -11.94
CA ALA A 255 -6.22 -6.78 -12.89
C ALA A 255 -7.62 -6.86 -12.28
N VAL A 256 -7.74 -7.34 -11.03
CA VAL A 256 -9.01 -7.42 -10.31
C VAL A 256 -9.56 -6.04 -10.01
N ALA A 257 -8.74 -5.07 -9.59
CA ALA A 257 -9.15 -3.70 -9.35
C ALA A 257 -9.77 -3.04 -10.59
N LEU A 258 -9.22 -3.33 -11.78
CA LEU A 258 -9.81 -2.90 -13.05
C LEU A 258 -11.19 -3.52 -13.29
N MET A 259 -11.35 -4.82 -13.00
CA MET A 259 -12.64 -5.50 -13.11
C MET A 259 -13.67 -4.95 -12.12
N VAL A 260 -13.26 -4.67 -10.88
CA VAL A 260 -14.11 -4.04 -9.84
C VAL A 260 -14.60 -2.67 -10.31
N GLU A 261 -13.71 -1.84 -10.84
CA GLU A 261 -14.08 -0.51 -11.32
C GLU A 261 -14.97 -0.58 -12.56
N GLN A 262 -14.67 -1.46 -13.52
CA GLN A 262 -15.51 -1.69 -14.70
C GLN A 262 -16.90 -2.22 -14.32
N PHE A 263 -16.99 -3.12 -13.34
CA PHE A 263 -18.26 -3.63 -12.82
C PHE A 263 -19.05 -2.52 -12.13
N SER A 264 -18.38 -1.69 -11.32
CA SER A 264 -19.03 -0.55 -10.65
C SER A 264 -19.58 0.49 -11.62
N GLN A 265 -18.93 0.73 -12.77
CA GLN A 265 -19.35 1.73 -13.75
C GLN A 265 -20.37 1.19 -14.76
N ASN A 266 -20.13 -0.01 -15.28
CA ASN A 266 -20.89 -0.55 -16.41
C ASN A 266 -21.90 -1.64 -16.01
N GLY A 267 -21.83 -2.17 -14.79
CA GLY A 267 -22.62 -3.30 -14.30
C GLY A 267 -22.36 -4.62 -15.05
N LYS A 268 -21.42 -4.63 -16.00
CA LYS A 268 -21.09 -5.79 -16.83
C LYS A 268 -20.08 -6.66 -16.10
N TRP A 269 -20.41 -7.95 -16.03
CA TRP A 269 -19.51 -8.97 -15.52
C TRP A 269 -18.73 -9.60 -16.68
N TYR A 270 -17.42 -9.73 -16.49
CA TYR A 270 -16.52 -10.32 -17.48
C TYR A 270 -15.99 -11.66 -16.98
N LYS A 271 -15.80 -12.61 -17.89
CA LYS A 271 -15.22 -13.91 -17.53
C LYS A 271 -13.81 -13.71 -16.96
N ILE A 272 -13.61 -14.19 -15.74
CA ILE A 272 -12.33 -14.14 -15.04
C ILE A 272 -11.43 -15.25 -15.61
N SER A 273 -10.15 -14.93 -15.84
CA SER A 273 -9.16 -15.94 -16.25
C SER A 273 -8.94 -16.94 -15.11
N GLY A 274 -8.77 -18.24 -15.43
CA GLY A 274 -8.63 -19.28 -14.40
C GLY A 274 -7.48 -19.05 -13.41
N ALA A 275 -6.40 -18.39 -13.84
CA ALA A 275 -5.31 -18.01 -12.94
C ALA A 275 -5.69 -16.90 -11.92
N HIS A 276 -6.58 -15.99 -12.31
CA HIS A 276 -7.13 -15.00 -11.38
C HIS A 276 -8.20 -15.62 -10.48
N GLU A 277 -8.94 -16.59 -10.97
CA GLU A 277 -9.98 -17.30 -10.22
C GLU A 277 -9.40 -18.05 -9.01
N SER A 278 -8.34 -18.85 -9.18
CA SER A 278 -7.70 -19.56 -8.07
C SER A 278 -7.13 -18.62 -6.99
N PHE A 279 -6.62 -17.46 -7.40
CA PHE A 279 -6.16 -16.42 -6.48
C PHE A 279 -7.32 -15.80 -5.68
N LEU A 280 -8.42 -15.46 -6.37
CA LEU A 280 -9.61 -14.90 -5.73
C LEU A 280 -10.30 -15.89 -4.79
N ASP A 281 -10.30 -17.17 -5.15
CA ASP A 281 -10.81 -18.25 -4.31
C ASP A 281 -10.10 -18.30 -2.97
N THR A 282 -8.77 -18.28 -3.00
CA THR A 282 -7.95 -18.29 -1.78
C THR A 282 -8.12 -16.98 -1.00
N LEU A 283 -8.27 -15.84 -1.69
CA LEU A 283 -8.40 -14.53 -1.07
C LEU A 283 -9.75 -14.35 -0.36
N PHE A 284 -10.84 -14.82 -0.98
CA PHE A 284 -12.22 -14.64 -0.52
C PHE A 284 -12.80 -15.85 0.22
N GLU A 285 -11.96 -16.84 0.54
CA GLU A 285 -12.31 -17.99 1.36
C GLU A 285 -12.75 -17.56 2.76
N GLY A 286 -13.79 -18.18 3.31
CA GLY A 286 -14.29 -17.87 4.66
C GLY A 286 -15.32 -16.73 4.74
N ALA A 287 -15.81 -16.48 5.96
CA ALA A 287 -16.93 -15.58 6.24
C ALA A 287 -16.48 -14.12 6.41
N GLU A 288 -15.37 -13.87 7.13
CA GLU A 288 -14.82 -12.53 7.36
C GLU A 288 -13.68 -12.25 6.37
N ILE A 289 -14.02 -11.61 5.26
CA ILE A 289 -13.09 -11.35 4.16
C ILE A 289 -12.36 -10.02 4.36
N ILE A 290 -13.11 -8.99 4.76
CA ILE A 290 -12.58 -7.64 4.95
C ILE A 290 -12.34 -7.44 6.45
N PRO A 291 -11.07 -7.28 6.88
CA PRO A 291 -10.73 -7.06 8.28
C PRO A 291 -11.32 -5.75 8.83
N ALA A 292 -11.63 -5.70 10.12
CA ALA A 292 -12.28 -4.54 10.75
C ALA A 292 -11.44 -3.26 10.65
N SER A 293 -10.10 -3.37 10.71
CA SER A 293 -9.17 -2.25 10.58
C SER A 293 -9.29 -1.50 9.25
N PHE A 294 -9.81 -2.14 8.19
CA PHE A 294 -9.98 -1.50 6.88
C PHE A 294 -11.02 -0.38 6.92
N LYS A 295 -12.03 -0.48 7.81
CA LYS A 295 -13.03 0.57 8.02
C LYS A 295 -12.43 1.86 8.58
N LEU A 296 -11.29 1.75 9.26
CA LEU A 296 -10.57 2.93 9.77
C LEU A 296 -9.73 3.60 8.68
N LYS A 297 -9.24 2.82 7.71
CA LYS A 297 -8.28 3.27 6.70
C LYS A 297 -8.92 3.70 5.38
N TYR A 298 -10.01 3.04 4.98
CA TYR A 298 -10.65 3.23 3.68
C TYR A 298 -12.08 3.75 3.84
N ASP A 299 -12.51 4.55 2.85
CA ASP A 299 -13.88 5.05 2.81
C ASP A 299 -14.89 3.93 2.54
N GLU A 300 -16.06 4.03 3.18
CA GLU A 300 -17.19 3.10 3.03
C GLU A 300 -17.60 2.88 1.56
N SER A 301 -17.46 3.90 0.70
CA SER A 301 -17.77 3.77 -0.73
C SER A 301 -16.87 2.76 -1.45
N LYS A 302 -15.57 2.76 -1.14
CA LYS A 302 -14.57 1.87 -1.76
C LYS A 302 -14.73 0.45 -1.22
N LEU A 303 -14.99 0.33 0.08
CA LEU A 303 -15.31 -0.95 0.71
C LEU A 303 -16.61 -1.55 0.14
N GLY A 304 -17.63 -0.72 -0.08
CA GLY A 304 -18.89 -1.10 -0.72
C GLY A 304 -18.70 -1.63 -2.14
N LYS A 305 -17.89 -0.96 -2.97
CA LYS A 305 -17.54 -1.44 -4.32
C LYS A 305 -16.92 -2.84 -4.29
N LEU A 306 -15.94 -3.04 -3.41
CA LEU A 306 -15.28 -4.33 -3.26
C LEU A 306 -16.25 -5.40 -2.73
N ALA A 307 -17.05 -5.09 -1.71
CA ALA A 307 -18.02 -6.02 -1.12
C ALA A 307 -19.08 -6.47 -2.14
N ALA A 308 -19.58 -5.55 -2.98
CA ALA A 308 -20.49 -5.86 -4.07
C ALA A 308 -19.86 -6.81 -5.09
N PHE A 309 -18.61 -6.56 -5.47
CA PHE A 309 -17.87 -7.44 -6.38
C PHE A 309 -17.67 -8.84 -5.78
N ILE A 310 -17.27 -8.95 -4.51
CA ILE A 310 -17.10 -10.24 -3.83
C ILE A 310 -18.40 -11.03 -3.78
N THR A 311 -19.51 -10.37 -3.44
CA THR A 311 -20.84 -10.99 -3.37
C THR A 311 -21.23 -11.56 -4.74
N LYS A 312 -21.02 -10.77 -5.79
CA LYS A 312 -21.29 -11.19 -7.17
C LYS A 312 -20.39 -12.36 -7.60
N TYR A 313 -19.10 -12.30 -7.27
CA TYR A 313 -18.13 -13.37 -7.54
C TYR A 313 -18.55 -14.70 -6.90
N LYS A 314 -18.89 -14.70 -5.61
CA LYS A 314 -19.34 -15.91 -4.90
C LYS A 314 -20.63 -16.49 -5.49
N ALA A 315 -21.58 -15.64 -5.87
CA ALA A 315 -22.83 -16.07 -6.49
C ALA A 315 -22.60 -16.75 -7.85
N GLU A 316 -21.72 -16.19 -8.69
CA GLU A 316 -21.40 -16.79 -9.98
C GLU A 316 -20.63 -18.10 -9.85
N LYS A 317 -19.69 -18.18 -8.91
CA LYS A 317 -18.97 -19.42 -8.65
C LYS A 317 -19.92 -20.55 -8.21
N ALA A 318 -20.83 -20.26 -7.27
CA ALA A 318 -21.83 -21.24 -6.85
C ALA A 318 -22.74 -21.70 -8.01
N MET A 319 -23.10 -20.77 -8.91
CA MET A 319 -23.87 -21.11 -10.11
C MET A 319 -23.07 -21.98 -11.09
N ASN A 320 -21.80 -21.68 -11.33
CA ASN A 320 -20.94 -22.46 -12.20
C ASN A 320 -20.68 -23.87 -11.66
N GLU A 321 -20.45 -24.01 -10.35
CA GLU A 321 -20.32 -25.30 -9.67
C GLU A 321 -21.61 -26.13 -9.77
N TYR A 322 -22.77 -25.48 -9.60
CA TYR A 322 -24.07 -26.14 -9.80
C TYR A 322 -24.25 -26.63 -11.24
N ILE A 323 -23.96 -25.78 -12.23
CA ILE A 323 -24.04 -26.17 -13.66
C ILE A 323 -23.11 -27.35 -13.96
N ALA A 324 -21.87 -27.33 -13.46
CA ALA A 324 -20.93 -28.44 -13.62
C ALA A 324 -21.49 -29.74 -13.02
N SER A 325 -22.05 -29.69 -11.81
CA SER A 325 -22.65 -30.86 -11.16
C SER A 325 -23.84 -31.45 -11.93
N VAL A 326 -24.65 -30.61 -12.59
CA VAL A 326 -25.79 -31.05 -13.41
C VAL A 326 -25.33 -31.69 -14.72
N ILE A 327 -24.28 -31.14 -15.34
CA ILE A 327 -23.69 -31.69 -16.56
C ILE A 327 -23.04 -33.05 -16.29
N ASP A 328 -22.26 -33.16 -15.22
CA ASP A 328 -21.63 -34.43 -14.81
C ASP A 328 -22.67 -35.48 -14.38
N GLY A 329 -23.76 -35.06 -13.73
CA GLY A 329 -24.90 -35.93 -13.41
C GLY A 329 -25.70 -36.38 -14.64
N SER A 330 -25.68 -35.60 -15.73
CA SER A 330 -26.36 -35.94 -16.99
C SER A 330 -25.53 -36.88 -17.89
N ALA A 331 -24.22 -37.00 -17.65
CA ALA A 331 -23.32 -37.88 -18.41
C ALA A 331 -23.39 -39.36 -17.99
N CYS A 332 -24.14 -39.72 -16.94
CA CYS A 332 -24.26 -41.10 -16.44
C CYS A 332 -25.51 -41.85 -16.97
N THR A 333 -25.89 -41.64 -18.24
CA THR A 333 -26.94 -42.47 -18.88
C THR A 333 -26.73 -42.70 -20.38
N THR A 334 -25.53 -43.10 -20.81
CA THR A 334 -25.40 -43.82 -22.10
C THR A 334 -24.27 -44.84 -22.03
N THR A 335 -24.63 -46.10 -21.78
CA THR A 335 -23.84 -47.26 -22.17
C THR A 335 -23.68 -47.31 -23.69
N SER A 336 -22.44 -47.32 -24.20
CA SER A 336 -22.10 -48.06 -25.42
C SER A 336 -20.59 -48.31 -25.51
N THR A 337 -20.31 -49.60 -25.68
CA THR A 337 -19.07 -50.30 -26.06
C THR A 337 -18.32 -49.71 -27.26
N ASN A 338 -16.98 -49.60 -27.17
CA ASN A 338 -16.02 -50.36 -28.01
C ASN A 338 -14.56 -49.89 -27.77
N GLY A 339 -13.64 -50.85 -27.85
CA GLY A 339 -12.23 -50.70 -27.45
C GLY A 339 -11.25 -50.25 -28.54
N GLY A 340 -10.01 -50.03 -28.09
CA GLY A 340 -8.82 -49.76 -28.89
C GLY A 340 -7.59 -49.58 -28.00
N ALA A 341 -6.46 -50.18 -28.38
CA ALA A 341 -5.26 -50.51 -27.61
C ALA A 341 -4.27 -49.32 -27.34
N PRO A 342 -3.15 -49.51 -26.60
CA PRO A 342 -2.51 -48.46 -25.78
C PRO A 342 -1.17 -47.84 -26.29
N ALA A 343 -0.81 -46.71 -25.63
CA ALA A 343 0.52 -46.10 -25.38
C ALA A 343 1.15 -45.20 -26.50
N PRO A 344 2.11 -44.27 -26.19
CA PRO A 344 2.83 -44.05 -24.92
C PRO A 344 2.94 -42.59 -24.41
N THR A 345 3.48 -42.52 -23.18
CA THR A 345 3.98 -41.41 -22.36
C THR A 345 4.88 -40.39 -23.06
N CYS A 346 4.81 -39.11 -22.66
CA CYS A 346 5.96 -38.21 -22.68
C CYS A 346 5.84 -37.11 -21.61
N GLU A 347 6.83 -37.09 -20.71
CA GLU A 347 7.16 -36.00 -19.78
C GLU A 347 7.68 -34.77 -20.56
N SER A 348 7.36 -33.55 -20.12
CA SER A 348 8.29 -32.39 -20.17
C SER A 348 7.72 -31.13 -19.51
N SER A 349 8.66 -30.40 -18.92
CA SER A 349 8.62 -29.21 -18.05
C SER A 349 8.04 -27.93 -18.70
N PRO A 350 7.72 -26.87 -17.91
CA PRO A 350 7.23 -25.60 -18.45
C PRO A 350 8.38 -24.73 -18.95
N SER A 351 8.36 -24.37 -20.24
CA SER A 351 9.23 -23.36 -20.85
C SER A 351 8.58 -21.97 -20.81
N ALA A 352 9.40 -20.97 -20.52
CA ALA A 352 9.07 -19.56 -20.48
C ALA A 352 8.67 -18.99 -21.85
N ASP A 353 7.51 -18.33 -21.93
CA ASP A 353 7.09 -17.60 -23.12
C ASP A 353 7.79 -16.23 -23.18
N ALA A 354 8.66 -16.09 -24.18
CA ALA A 354 9.23 -14.85 -24.65
C ALA A 354 8.23 -14.15 -25.59
N PHE A 355 7.86 -12.90 -25.28
CA PHE A 355 7.10 -12.06 -26.20
C PHE A 355 8.03 -11.44 -27.24
N ASP A 356 7.92 -11.94 -28.47
CA ASP A 356 8.53 -11.38 -29.67
C ASP A 356 7.79 -10.10 -30.11
N ALA A 357 8.56 -9.10 -30.53
CA ALA A 357 8.09 -7.77 -30.86
C ALA A 357 8.37 -7.49 -32.33
N LYS A 358 7.31 -7.33 -33.14
CA LYS A 358 7.35 -6.60 -34.41
C LYS A 358 5.94 -6.37 -34.97
N THR A 359 5.42 -5.16 -34.84
CA THR A 359 4.58 -4.55 -35.89
C THR A 359 4.63 -3.03 -35.80
N ASP A 360 5.21 -2.41 -36.84
CA ASP A 360 5.26 -0.96 -37.09
C ASP A 360 3.86 -0.36 -37.27
N ARG A 361 3.61 0.84 -36.71
CA ARG A 361 2.72 1.85 -37.33
C ARG A 361 3.18 3.28 -37.06
N LYS A 362 3.26 4.05 -38.16
CA LYS A 362 3.60 5.48 -38.28
C LYS A 362 2.71 6.34 -37.39
N ILE A 363 3.34 7.22 -36.60
CA ILE A 363 2.68 8.22 -35.76
C ILE A 363 2.42 9.48 -36.61
N SER A 364 1.14 9.81 -36.83
CA SER A 364 0.72 11.12 -37.33
C SER A 364 0.60 12.11 -36.16
N ASN A 365 1.20 13.29 -36.33
CA ASN A 365 1.16 14.40 -35.38
C ASN A 365 -0.26 14.96 -35.28
N VAL A 366 -0.94 14.74 -34.14
CA VAL A 366 -2.16 15.48 -33.77
C VAL A 366 -2.01 16.02 -32.35
N GLY A 367 -2.00 17.36 -32.26
CA GLY A 367 -2.27 18.22 -31.10
C GLY A 367 -2.01 17.67 -29.70
N ARG A 368 -0.80 17.94 -29.17
CA ARG A 368 -0.44 17.81 -27.75
C ARG A 368 -1.40 18.65 -26.89
N ARG A 369 -2.35 18.01 -26.21
CA ARG A 369 -3.06 18.62 -25.07
C ARG A 369 -2.51 17.96 -23.80
N ASP A 370 -2.12 18.80 -22.84
CA ASP A 370 -1.58 18.41 -21.54
C ASP A 370 -2.54 17.45 -20.83
N VAL A 371 -2.24 16.14 -20.87
CA VAL A 371 -2.91 15.14 -20.03
C VAL A 371 -2.37 15.34 -18.61
N ILE A 372 -3.19 15.87 -17.71
CA ILE A 372 -2.85 15.96 -16.29
C ILE A 372 -2.98 14.55 -15.71
N MET A 373 -1.86 13.81 -15.58
CA MET A 373 -1.89 12.51 -14.90
C MET A 373 -2.11 12.66 -13.40
N PRO A 374 -2.79 11.70 -12.75
CA PRO A 374 -2.92 11.67 -11.31
C PRO A 374 -1.59 11.47 -10.58
N LEU A 375 -1.57 11.86 -9.30
CA LEU A 375 -0.41 11.77 -8.41
C LEU A 375 0.04 10.30 -8.24
N THR A 376 1.24 9.98 -8.71
CA THR A 376 1.87 8.69 -8.45
C THR A 376 2.56 8.69 -7.07
N PRO A 377 2.95 7.55 -6.48
CA PRO A 377 3.71 7.46 -5.22
C PRO A 377 5.14 7.92 -5.29
N THR A 378 5.72 7.90 -6.47
CA THR A 378 6.96 8.61 -6.75
C THR A 378 6.75 10.12 -6.82
N THR A 379 5.50 10.62 -6.84
CA THR A 379 5.23 12.04 -6.59
C THR A 379 5.61 12.32 -5.14
N PRO A 380 6.60 13.19 -4.91
CA PRO A 380 7.10 13.45 -3.57
C PRO A 380 5.98 13.72 -2.57
N VAL A 381 6.08 13.19 -1.35
CA VAL A 381 5.02 13.27 -0.32
C VAL A 381 4.54 14.71 -0.09
N TYR A 382 5.42 15.70 -0.28
CA TYR A 382 5.03 17.10 -0.25
C TYR A 382 4.04 17.45 -1.36
N LEU A 383 4.27 17.05 -2.62
CA LEU A 383 3.37 17.32 -3.74
C LEU A 383 1.99 16.69 -3.59
N LYS A 384 1.91 15.46 -3.03
CA LYS A 384 0.62 14.82 -2.74
C LYS A 384 -0.22 15.62 -1.74
N LYS A 385 0.39 16.04 -0.63
CA LYS A 385 -0.29 16.82 0.41
C LYS A 385 -0.77 18.18 -0.12
N ARG A 386 0.03 18.83 -0.98
CA ARG A 386 -0.29 20.13 -1.59
C ARG A 386 -1.43 20.08 -2.61
N TYR A 387 -1.52 19.00 -3.36
CA TYR A 387 -2.56 18.83 -4.37
C TYR A 387 -3.96 18.61 -3.75
N HIS A 388 -4.04 17.88 -2.63
CA HIS A 388 -5.30 17.69 -1.91
C HIS A 388 -5.76 18.97 -1.18
N GLU A 389 -4.84 19.70 -0.53
CA GLU A 389 -5.17 20.99 0.13
C GLU A 389 -5.57 22.10 -0.86
N GLY A 390 -5.05 22.07 -2.10
CA GLY A 390 -5.42 23.02 -3.15
C GLY A 390 -6.78 22.75 -3.80
N ALA A 391 -7.27 21.49 -3.78
CA ALA A 391 -8.58 21.12 -4.33
C ALA A 391 -9.73 21.59 -3.41
N GLU A 392 -9.57 21.46 -2.08
CA GLU A 392 -10.54 21.97 -1.10
C GLU A 392 -10.60 23.50 -1.07
N GLY A 393 -9.49 24.19 -1.38
CA GLY A 393 -9.43 25.65 -1.48
C GLY A 393 -10.04 26.24 -2.76
N ALA A 394 -10.28 25.42 -3.79
CA ALA A 394 -10.82 25.87 -5.08
C ALA A 394 -12.36 25.87 -5.14
N GLU A 395 -13.03 25.13 -4.25
CA GLU A 395 -14.51 25.08 -4.18
C GLU A 395 -15.11 26.03 -3.11
N GLY A 396 -14.28 26.67 -2.27
CA GLY A 396 -14.73 27.51 -1.15
C GLY A 396 -14.65 29.04 -1.37
N GLY A 397 -14.72 29.51 -2.63
CA GLY A 397 -14.50 30.90 -2.99
C GLY A 397 -15.74 31.80 -3.06
N SER A 398 -16.69 31.72 -2.13
CA SER A 398 -17.68 32.79 -1.90
C SER A 398 -18.39 32.64 -0.55
N ALA A 399 -18.12 33.60 0.35
CA ALA A 399 -18.87 34.03 1.54
C ALA A 399 -17.95 34.14 2.76
N ALA A 400 -17.53 35.37 3.04
CA ALA A 400 -17.03 35.75 4.35
C ALA A 400 -18.20 35.72 5.35
N GLY A 401 -18.07 34.96 6.42
CA GLY A 401 -18.98 34.93 7.54
C GLY A 401 -18.35 34.18 8.71
N ASP A 402 -18.21 34.85 9.85
CA ASP A 402 -17.71 34.33 11.11
C ASP A 402 -18.25 32.92 11.42
N ALA A 403 -17.35 31.96 11.66
CA ALA A 403 -17.69 30.65 12.17
C ALA A 403 -16.69 30.19 13.24
N GLN A 404 -17.23 29.99 14.43
CA GLN A 404 -16.58 29.46 15.62
C GLN A 404 -15.90 28.09 15.40
N PRO A 405 -14.89 27.71 16.21
CA PRO A 405 -14.24 26.41 16.09
C PRO A 405 -15.21 25.26 16.39
N SER A 406 -15.30 24.31 15.45
CA SER A 406 -16.10 23.09 15.55
C SER A 406 -15.45 22.04 16.49
N PRO A 407 -16.24 21.10 17.04
CA PRO A 407 -15.93 20.40 18.28
C PRO A 407 -15.25 19.05 18.02
N PHE A 408 -13.92 19.03 17.90
CA PHE A 408 -13.13 17.79 17.89
C PHE A 408 -12.18 17.67 19.10
N LYS A 409 -12.67 18.12 20.26
CA LYS A 409 -12.06 17.84 21.57
C LYS A 409 -13.17 17.49 22.58
N ARG A 410 -13.63 16.24 22.56
CA ARG A 410 -14.25 15.54 23.71
C ARG A 410 -14.66 14.13 23.31
N ALA A 411 -13.77 13.17 23.56
CA ALA A 411 -14.11 11.79 23.89
C ALA A 411 -12.81 11.09 24.34
N CYS A 412 -12.52 11.19 25.63
CA CYS A 412 -11.73 10.27 26.45
C CYS A 412 -11.53 10.95 27.80
N LYS A 413 -12.52 10.77 28.67
CA LYS A 413 -12.33 10.73 30.11
C LYS A 413 -12.87 9.39 30.57
#